data_AF-A0A929XGH0-F1
#
_entry.id   AF-A0A929XGH0-F1
#
_cell.length_a   1.000
_cell.length_b   1.000
_cell.length_c   1.000
_cell.angle_alpha   90.00
_cell.angle_beta   90.00
_cell.angle_gamma   90.00
#
_symmetry.space_group_name_H-M   'P 1'
#
loop_
_entity.id
_entity.type
_entity.pdbx_description
1 polymer ?
#
loop_
_entity_poly.entity_id
_entity_poly.type
_entity_poly.pdbx_seq_one_letter_code
_entity_poly.pdbx_strand_id
1 'polypeptide(L)'
;MLKERLYDESNSEVESFQLVLGYISGYNIEELERKNEFDSIERFNALYYQVAQEIYNKSGVFVTALTYKSRVLYPDCPEGGERVYIIQGSRNEKFTPEPQKYQDAVNLLAMTLASKLKQETYSIAWSNTTYSYFKKE
;
A
#
# COMPACT_ATOMS: atom_id res chain seq x y z
N MET A 1 -42.09 -5.62 12.12
CA MET A 1 -41.28 -5.80 10.90
C MET A 1 -39.83 -5.84 11.31
N LEU A 2 -39.19 -7.02 11.28
CA LEU A 2 -37.73 -7.08 11.41
C LEU A 2 -37.14 -6.35 10.20
N LYS A 3 -36.25 -5.38 10.43
CA LYS A 3 -35.38 -4.87 9.37
C LYS A 3 -34.72 -6.08 8.70
N GLU A 4 -34.91 -6.24 7.39
CA GLU A 4 -34.17 -7.22 6.60
C GLU A 4 -32.67 -6.98 6.84
N ARG A 5 -32.03 -7.92 7.51
CA ARG A 5 -30.59 -7.84 7.79
C ARG A 5 -29.90 -8.23 6.48
N LEU A 6 -29.58 -7.24 5.65
CA LEU A 6 -29.03 -7.45 4.30
C LEU A 6 -27.57 -7.90 4.30
N TYR A 7 -26.84 -7.65 5.38
CA TYR A 7 -25.43 -7.98 5.54
C TYR A 7 -25.15 -8.42 6.98
N ASP A 8 -24.33 -9.44 7.12
CA ASP A 8 -23.75 -9.83 8.40
C ASP A 8 -22.48 -9.03 8.68
N GLU A 9 -22.36 -8.56 9.92
CA GLU A 9 -21.25 -7.76 10.41
C GLU A 9 -20.30 -8.62 11.25
N SER A 10 -19.01 -8.46 11.01
CA SER A 10 -17.94 -8.97 11.86
C SER A 10 -17.00 -7.82 12.24
N ASN A 11 -16.66 -7.72 13.52
CA ASN A 11 -15.84 -6.66 14.07
C ASN A 11 -14.58 -7.24 14.72
N SER A 12 -13.43 -6.63 14.43
CA SER A 12 -12.16 -6.99 15.06
C SER A 12 -11.20 -5.80 15.11
N GLU A 13 -10.14 -5.94 15.90
CA GLU A 13 -8.99 -5.06 15.81
C GLU A 13 -7.94 -5.70 14.89
N VAL A 14 -7.47 -4.94 13.92
CA VAL A 14 -6.55 -5.44 12.89
C VAL A 14 -5.44 -4.45 12.60
N GLU A 15 -4.33 -4.99 12.10
CA GLU A 15 -3.17 -4.24 11.65
C GLU A 15 -3.50 -3.48 10.37
N SER A 16 -3.18 -2.20 10.38
CA SER A 16 -3.23 -1.32 9.23
C SER A 16 -1.87 -0.72 8.97
N PHE A 17 -1.58 -0.46 7.71
CA PHE A 17 -0.32 0.11 7.29
C PHE A 17 -0.51 1.34 6.42
N GLN A 18 0.47 2.24 6.48
CA GLN A 18 0.68 3.30 5.51
C GLN A 18 2.13 3.23 5.04
N LEU A 19 2.33 2.86 3.78
CA LEU A 19 3.61 2.90 3.08
C LEU A 19 3.69 4.20 2.28
N VAL A 20 4.79 4.95 2.45
CA VAL A 20 5.13 6.09 1.59
C VAL A 20 6.36 5.72 0.78
N LEU A 21 6.24 5.81 -0.55
CA LEU A 21 7.27 5.31 -1.46
C LEU A 21 7.48 6.26 -2.65
N GLY A 22 8.73 6.70 -2.83
CA GLY A 22 9.18 7.40 -4.03
C GLY A 22 9.21 6.48 -5.25
N TYR A 23 9.19 7.07 -6.45
CA TYR A 23 9.27 6.31 -7.71
C TYR A 23 10.23 6.91 -8.74
N ILE A 24 11.00 7.92 -8.32
CA ILE A 24 12.08 8.51 -9.11
C ILE A 24 13.36 8.16 -8.37
N SER A 25 14.32 7.59 -9.08
CA SER A 25 15.65 7.37 -8.56
C SER A 25 16.43 8.68 -8.62
N GLY A 26 17.20 8.98 -7.56
CA GLY A 26 18.15 10.09 -7.54
C GLY A 26 17.62 11.39 -6.93
N TYR A 27 18.56 12.25 -6.53
CA TYR A 27 18.31 13.55 -5.91
C TYR A 27 18.70 14.73 -6.83
N ASN A 28 19.13 14.47 -8.07
CA ASN A 28 19.49 15.54 -8.99
C ASN A 28 18.24 16.12 -9.69
N ILE A 29 18.28 17.43 -9.95
CA ILE A 29 17.14 18.19 -10.49
C ILE A 29 16.70 17.63 -11.85
N GLU A 30 17.64 17.21 -12.71
CA GLU A 30 17.31 16.71 -14.05
C GLU A 30 16.47 15.42 -14.04
N GLU A 31 16.70 14.51 -13.09
CA GLU A 31 15.90 13.30 -12.93
C GLU A 31 14.54 13.61 -12.29
N LEU A 32 14.53 14.57 -11.36
CA LEU A 32 13.33 15.00 -10.64
C LEU A 32 12.34 15.76 -11.52
N GLU A 33 12.79 16.44 -12.57
CA GLU A 33 11.94 17.15 -13.54
C GLU A 33 11.48 16.26 -14.70
N ARG A 34 12.16 15.14 -14.96
CA ARG A 34 11.83 14.24 -16.07
C ARG A 34 10.51 13.52 -15.84
N LYS A 35 9.72 13.39 -16.92
CA LYS A 35 8.52 12.56 -16.91
C LYS A 35 8.89 11.11 -16.59
N ASN A 36 8.20 10.54 -15.62
CA ASN A 36 8.39 9.16 -15.17
C ASN A 36 7.14 8.35 -15.54
N GLU A 37 7.29 7.07 -15.89
CA GLU A 37 6.14 6.25 -16.27
C GLU A 37 5.13 6.09 -15.13
N PHE A 38 5.60 6.10 -13.88
CA PHE A 38 4.77 6.03 -12.67
C PHE A 38 4.14 7.37 -12.30
N ASP A 39 4.31 8.42 -13.13
CA ASP A 39 3.42 9.57 -13.06
C ASP A 39 1.96 9.18 -13.39
N SER A 40 1.74 8.10 -14.14
CA SER A 40 0.40 7.52 -14.34
C SER A 40 0.04 6.60 -13.17
N ILE A 41 -1.10 6.88 -12.54
CA ILE A 41 -1.63 6.04 -11.46
C ILE A 41 -1.95 4.63 -11.97
N GLU A 42 -2.37 4.50 -13.23
CA GLU A 42 -2.64 3.21 -13.86
C GLU A 42 -1.37 2.37 -14.01
N ARG A 43 -0.24 3.00 -14.37
CA ARG A 43 1.06 2.33 -14.46
C ARG A 43 1.55 1.88 -13.08
N PHE A 44 1.41 2.73 -12.07
CA PHE A 44 1.74 2.35 -10.70
C PHE A 44 0.84 1.24 -10.17
N ASN A 45 -0.47 1.32 -10.42
CA ASN A 45 -1.43 0.30 -9.98
C ASN A 45 -1.17 -1.05 -10.66
N ALA A 46 -0.75 -1.06 -11.93
CA ALA A 46 -0.33 -2.28 -12.61
C ALA A 46 0.91 -2.90 -11.96
N LEU A 47 1.90 -2.09 -11.58
CA LEU A 47 3.08 -2.55 -10.84
C LEU A 47 2.69 -3.12 -9.46
N TYR A 48 1.86 -2.40 -8.71
CA TYR A 48 1.36 -2.85 -7.42
C TYR A 48 0.65 -4.20 -7.54
N TYR A 49 -0.27 -4.33 -8.51
CA TYR A 49 -0.98 -5.58 -8.76
C TYR A 49 -0.02 -6.74 -9.06
N GLN A 50 0.97 -6.53 -9.92
CA GLN A 50 1.98 -7.56 -10.22
C GLN A 50 2.72 -8.01 -8.96
N VAL A 51 3.20 -7.08 -8.14
CA VAL A 51 3.88 -7.41 -6.88
C VAL A 51 2.93 -8.11 -5.91
N ALA A 52 1.73 -7.58 -5.69
CA ALA A 52 0.75 -8.20 -4.80
C ALA A 52 0.38 -9.63 -5.23
N GLN A 53 0.28 -9.88 -6.54
CA GLN A 53 0.07 -11.22 -7.09
C GLN A 53 1.26 -12.15 -6.85
N GLU A 54 2.50 -11.65 -7.00
CA GLU A 54 3.72 -12.42 -6.67
C GLU A 54 3.73 -12.81 -5.18
N ILE A 55 3.35 -11.90 -4.28
CA ILE A 55 3.25 -12.16 -2.83
C ILE A 55 2.16 -13.19 -2.56
N TYR A 56 0.97 -13.02 -3.12
CA TYR A 56 -0.14 -13.96 -2.95
C TYR A 56 0.24 -15.37 -3.39
N ASN A 57 0.89 -15.52 -4.54
CA ASN A 57 1.32 -16.81 -5.04
C ASN A 57 2.34 -17.50 -4.11
N LYS A 58 3.14 -16.72 -3.35
CA LYS A 58 4.15 -17.25 -2.42
C LYS A 58 3.59 -17.55 -1.03
N SER A 59 2.71 -16.72 -0.50
CA SER A 59 2.29 -16.76 0.92
C SER A 59 0.81 -17.10 1.13
N GLY A 60 -0.01 -17.03 0.07
CA GLY A 60 -1.48 -17.10 0.15
C GLY A 60 -2.12 -15.89 0.82
N VAL A 61 -1.37 -14.80 1.07
CA VAL A 61 -1.87 -13.59 1.75
C VAL A 61 -2.36 -12.56 0.75
N PHE A 62 -3.55 -12.02 1.01
CA PHE A 62 -4.12 -10.91 0.25
C PHE A 62 -3.69 -9.58 0.86
N VAL A 63 -2.82 -8.85 0.17
CA VAL A 63 -2.46 -7.47 0.55
C VAL A 63 -3.26 -6.48 -0.28
N THR A 64 -4.49 -6.21 0.17
CA THR A 64 -5.35 -5.18 -0.42
C THR A 64 -4.91 -3.79 0.03
N ALA A 65 -4.87 -2.83 -0.88
CA ALA A 65 -4.54 -1.46 -0.55
C ALA A 65 -5.21 -0.44 -1.48
N LEU A 66 -5.33 0.79 -0.97
CA LEU A 66 -5.62 2.00 -1.70
C LEU A 66 -4.29 2.68 -2.05
N THR A 67 -4.21 3.26 -3.25
CA THR A 67 -3.03 3.98 -3.74
C THR A 67 -3.38 5.43 -4.02
N TYR A 68 -2.53 6.34 -3.56
CA TYR A 68 -2.72 7.79 -3.73
C TYR A 68 -1.44 8.41 -4.25
N LYS A 69 -1.56 9.20 -5.32
CA LYS A 69 -0.45 10.03 -5.80
C LYS A 69 -0.30 11.23 -4.88
N SER A 70 0.92 11.51 -4.40
CA SER A 70 1.17 12.61 -3.47
C SER A 70 2.56 13.24 -3.63
N ARG A 71 2.89 14.15 -2.72
CA ARG A 71 4.18 14.84 -2.59
C ARG A 71 4.65 14.81 -1.14
N VAL A 72 5.94 14.57 -0.91
CA VAL A 72 6.58 14.78 0.39
C VAL A 72 7.27 16.13 0.38
N LEU A 73 7.06 16.91 1.44
CA LEU A 73 7.63 18.25 1.61
C LEU A 73 8.55 18.26 2.84
N TYR A 74 9.79 18.68 2.63
CA TYR A 74 10.79 18.86 3.69
C TYR A 74 11.81 19.92 3.24
N PRO A 75 12.60 20.53 4.15
CA PRO A 75 13.68 21.44 3.76
C PRO A 75 14.63 20.79 2.75
N ASP A 76 15.07 21.54 1.74
CA ASP A 76 15.94 21.06 0.66
C ASP A 76 15.34 19.99 -0.28
N CYS A 77 14.02 19.72 -0.18
CA CYS A 77 13.34 18.94 -1.21
C CYS A 77 13.15 19.76 -2.50
N PRO A 78 12.93 19.08 -3.65
CA PRO A 78 12.69 19.77 -4.92
C PRO A 78 11.46 20.68 -4.84
N GLU A 79 11.42 21.74 -5.65
CA GLU A 79 10.25 22.62 -5.71
C GLU A 79 8.98 21.83 -6.06
N GLY A 80 7.93 21.98 -5.24
CA GLY A 80 6.70 21.19 -5.38
C GLY A 80 6.74 19.79 -4.73
N GLY A 81 7.84 19.43 -4.07
CA GLY A 81 8.00 18.22 -3.27
C GLY A 81 8.42 16.98 -4.03
N GLU A 82 8.95 16.01 -3.30
CA GLU A 82 9.34 14.70 -3.84
C GLU A 82 8.08 13.90 -4.23
N ARG A 83 8.10 13.28 -5.41
CA ARG A 83 6.93 12.55 -5.93
C ARG A 83 6.86 11.17 -5.31
N VAL A 84 5.73 10.88 -4.66
CA VAL A 84 5.52 9.61 -3.97
C VAL A 84 4.15 9.02 -4.27
N TYR A 85 4.01 7.74 -3.95
CA TYR A 85 2.73 7.11 -3.68
C TYR A 85 2.57 6.86 -2.18
N ILE A 86 1.37 7.15 -1.68
CA ILE A 86 0.89 6.68 -0.38
C ILE A 86 0.07 5.43 -0.63
N ILE A 87 0.41 4.34 0.03
CA ILE A 87 -0.27 3.04 -0.07
C ILE A 87 -0.81 2.70 1.31
N GLN A 88 -2.12 2.50 1.42
CA GLN A 88 -2.79 2.23 2.68
C GLN A 88 -3.63 0.97 2.60
N GLY A 89 -3.57 0.13 3.62
CA GLY A 89 -4.37 -1.08 3.70
C GLY A 89 -4.52 -1.57 5.13
N SER A 90 -5.45 -2.49 5.32
CA SER A 90 -5.67 -3.17 6.59
C SER A 90 -5.82 -4.67 6.36
N ARG A 91 -5.45 -5.46 7.36
CA ARG A 91 -5.68 -6.90 7.34
C ARG A 91 -7.18 -7.17 7.37
N ASN A 92 -7.64 -8.09 6.53
CA ASN A 92 -8.98 -8.65 6.65
C ASN A 92 -8.85 -10.08 7.17
N GLU A 93 -9.29 -10.30 8.42
CA GLU A 93 -9.08 -11.56 9.14
C GLU A 93 -9.73 -12.77 8.46
N LYS A 94 -10.79 -12.54 7.69
CA LYS A 94 -11.47 -13.59 6.93
C LYS A 94 -10.56 -14.19 5.85
N PHE A 95 -9.69 -13.38 5.26
CA PHE A 95 -8.76 -13.82 4.21
C PHE A 95 -7.35 -14.09 4.75
N THR A 96 -6.97 -13.45 5.85
CA THR A 96 -5.68 -13.67 6.51
C THR A 96 -5.88 -13.58 8.02
N PRO A 97 -6.17 -14.72 8.68
CA PRO A 97 -6.40 -14.76 10.12
C PRO A 97 -5.16 -14.39 10.93
N GLU A 98 -3.96 -14.80 10.49
CA GLU A 98 -2.71 -14.57 11.22
C GLU A 98 -2.16 -13.14 11.04
N PRO A 99 -2.08 -12.31 12.09
CA PRO A 99 -1.54 -10.95 12.03
C PRO A 99 -0.10 -10.86 11.53
N GLN A 100 0.78 -11.69 12.07
CA GLN A 100 2.20 -11.69 11.74
C GLN A 100 2.41 -12.01 10.25
N LYS A 101 1.65 -12.97 9.73
CA LYS A 101 1.71 -13.38 8.33
C LYS A 101 1.32 -12.24 7.39
N TYR A 102 0.36 -11.41 7.78
CA TYR A 102 0.00 -10.21 7.04
C TYR A 102 1.11 -9.15 7.08
N GLN A 103 1.68 -8.87 8.26
CA GLN A 103 2.79 -7.91 8.38
C GLN A 103 4.00 -8.34 7.54
N ASP A 104 4.37 -9.62 7.60
CA ASP A 104 5.48 -10.18 6.82
C ASP A 104 5.22 -10.03 5.31
N ALA A 105 3.99 -10.28 4.86
CA ALA A 105 3.59 -10.13 3.47
C ALA A 105 3.63 -8.66 3.01
N VAL A 106 3.17 -7.71 3.83
CA VAL A 106 3.24 -6.27 3.55
C VAL A 106 4.69 -5.79 3.50
N ASN A 107 5.54 -6.23 4.43
CA ASN A 107 6.96 -5.88 4.44
C ASN A 107 7.68 -6.39 3.18
N LEU A 108 7.39 -7.63 2.77
CA LEU A 108 7.93 -8.20 1.53
C LEU A 108 7.41 -7.47 0.28
N LEU A 109 6.12 -7.08 0.27
CA LEU A 109 5.54 -6.27 -0.80
C LEU A 109 6.25 -4.92 -0.92
N ALA A 110 6.44 -4.21 0.20
CA ALA A 110 7.09 -2.91 0.24
C ALA A 110 8.54 -2.98 -0.23
N MET A 111 9.29 -3.97 0.25
CA MET A 111 10.68 -4.21 -0.18
C MET A 111 10.76 -4.50 -1.69
N THR A 112 9.82 -5.28 -2.21
CA THR A 112 9.77 -5.62 -3.64
C THR A 112 9.44 -4.40 -4.50
N LEU A 113 8.48 -3.57 -4.07
CA LEU A 113 8.16 -2.31 -4.74
C LEU A 113 9.36 -1.36 -4.73
N ALA A 114 9.98 -1.14 -3.57
CA ALA A 114 11.15 -0.28 -3.44
C ALA A 114 12.29 -0.74 -4.36
N SER A 115 12.55 -2.05 -4.42
CA SER A 115 13.55 -2.62 -5.32
C SER A 115 13.21 -2.37 -6.80
N LYS A 116 11.97 -2.63 -7.24
CA LYS A 116 11.54 -2.39 -8.63
C LYS A 116 11.56 -0.90 -9.00
N LEU A 117 11.28 -0.02 -8.05
CA LEU A 117 11.32 1.44 -8.20
C LEU A 117 12.71 2.05 -7.92
N LYS A 118 13.71 1.21 -7.65
CA LYS A 118 15.10 1.62 -7.38
C LYS A 118 15.22 2.64 -6.24
N GLN A 119 14.44 2.45 -5.19
CA GLN A 119 14.46 3.29 -4.00
C GLN A 119 15.45 2.72 -2.98
N GLU A 120 16.29 3.58 -2.41
CA GLU A 120 17.25 3.20 -1.35
C GLU A 120 16.57 3.11 0.02
N THR A 121 15.53 3.91 0.23
CA THR A 121 14.78 3.98 1.49
C THR A 121 13.28 4.01 1.23
N TYR A 122 12.51 3.46 2.17
CA TYR A 122 11.06 3.57 2.22
C TYR A 122 10.60 3.49 3.68
N SER A 123 9.39 3.97 3.96
CA SER A 123 8.84 3.95 5.33
C SER A 123 7.45 3.31 5.33
N ILE A 124 7.20 2.48 6.35
CA ILE A 124 5.89 1.90 6.64
C ILE A 124 5.55 2.28 8.07
N ALA A 125 4.43 2.98 8.25
CA ALA A 125 3.83 3.19 9.55
C ALA A 125 2.77 2.12 9.79
N TRP A 126 2.77 1.55 11.00
CA TRP A 126 1.80 0.55 11.44
C TRP A 126 0.89 1.13 12.51
N SER A 127 -0.38 0.75 12.48
CA SER A 127 -1.36 1.06 13.51
C SER A 127 -2.35 -0.10 13.67
N ASN A 128 -3.02 -0.15 14.82
CA ASN A 128 -4.18 -1.00 15.00
C ASN A 128 -5.44 -0.19 14.71
N THR A 129 -6.40 -0.78 14.02
CA THR A 129 -7.68 -0.15 13.71
C THR A 129 -8.84 -1.08 14.02
N THR A 130 -9.99 -0.52 14.38
CA THR A 130 -11.23 -1.26 14.41
C THR A 130 -11.70 -1.50 12.97
N TYR A 131 -11.89 -2.76 12.60
CA TYR A 131 -12.29 -3.18 11.27
C TYR A 131 -13.65 -3.87 11.32
N SER A 132 -14.63 -3.22 10.70
CA SER A 132 -15.98 -3.76 10.51
C SER A 132 -16.12 -4.29 9.09
N TYR A 133 -16.29 -5.61 8.96
CA TYR A 133 -16.48 -6.27 7.69
C TYR A 133 -17.92 -6.73 7.53
N PHE A 134 -18.58 -6.24 6.48
CA PHE A 134 -19.97 -6.53 6.15
C PHE A 134 -20.05 -7.45 4.93
N LYS A 135 -20.71 -8.60 5.07
CA LYS A 135 -20.87 -9.58 3.98
C LYS A 135 -22.35 -9.89 3.76
N LYS A 136 -22.79 -9.85 2.50
CA LYS A 136 -24.11 -10.33 2.11
C LYS A 136 -24.11 -11.86 2.08
N GLU A 137 -25.19 -12.49 2.57
CA GLU A 137 -25.45 -13.92 2.38
C GLU A 137 -25.69 -14.26 0.90
#